data_AF-A0A1B6CBU2-F1
#
_entry.id   AF-A0A1B6CBU2-F1
#
_cell.length_a   1.000
_cell.length_b   1.000
_cell.length_c   1.000
_cell.angle_alpha   90.00
_cell.angle_beta   90.00
_cell.angle_gamma   90.00
#
_symmetry.space_group_name_H-M   'P 1'
#
loop_
_entity.id
_entity.type
_entity.pdbx_description
1 polymer ?
#
loop_
_entity_poly.entity_id
_entity_poly.type
_entity_poly.pdbx_seq_one_letter_code
_entity_poly.pdbx_strand_id
1 'polypeptide(L)'
;MNRDNTDLEKAGSDLIKKGIVLDQNHQYEEALMCFHNGIQMLLTYTKGLVDSVKKAHYMNTIEKYFTKAETLKKLCEQEKHLQMFHEQICIQENSTKNSYKTLFRKYLNSDVSVVHIKDPYIRVFHQVVFVMFKKIATSK
;
A
#
# COMPACT_ATOMS: atom_id res chain seq x y z
N MET A 1 -30.15 5.25 28.28
CA MET A 1 -29.23 4.88 27.18
C MET A 1 -27.90 5.55 27.46
N ASN A 2 -26.83 4.75 27.67
CA ASN A 2 -25.53 5.20 28.19
C ASN A 2 -24.77 6.07 27.17
N ARG A 3 -24.17 7.18 27.62
CA ARG A 3 -23.31 8.06 26.81
C ARG A 3 -22.17 7.28 26.14
N ASP A 4 -21.58 6.33 26.86
CA ASP A 4 -20.48 5.49 26.39
C ASP A 4 -20.80 4.70 25.11
N ASN A 5 -22.04 4.22 24.95
CA ASN A 5 -22.45 3.52 23.74
C ASN A 5 -22.56 4.46 22.53
N THR A 6 -22.93 5.72 22.75
CA THR A 6 -23.05 6.71 21.67
C THR A 6 -21.67 7.19 21.20
N ASP A 7 -20.71 7.25 22.12
CA ASP A 7 -19.33 7.62 21.81
C ASP A 7 -18.61 6.51 21.01
N LEU A 8 -18.87 5.24 21.34
CA LEU A 8 -18.38 4.09 20.57
C LEU A 8 -18.91 4.07 19.13
N GLU A 9 -20.19 4.40 18.94
CA GLU A 9 -20.81 4.47 17.62
C GLU A 9 -20.16 5.54 16.73
N LYS A 10 -19.99 6.76 17.28
CA LYS A 10 -19.35 7.87 16.56
C LYS A 10 -17.91 7.56 16.23
N ALA A 11 -17.12 7.10 17.21
CA ALA A 11 -15.73 6.76 16.99
C ALA A 11 -15.54 5.64 15.96
N GLY A 12 -16.38 4.60 16.01
CA GLY A 12 -16.38 3.54 15.00
C GLY A 12 -16.71 4.06 13.60
N SER A 13 -17.73 4.92 13.48
CA SER A 13 -18.13 5.52 12.21
C SER A 13 -17.04 6.43 11.62
N ASP A 14 -16.36 7.20 12.46
CA ASP A 14 -15.30 8.12 12.01
C ASP A 14 -14.03 7.35 11.60
N LEU A 15 -13.70 6.25 12.27
CA LEU A 15 -12.62 5.36 11.85
C LEU A 15 -12.89 4.71 10.49
N ILE A 16 -14.13 4.26 10.25
CA ILE A 16 -14.51 3.71 8.94
C ILE A 16 -14.36 4.77 7.84
N LYS A 17 -14.84 6.01 8.08
CA LYS A 17 -14.68 7.11 7.11
C LYS A 17 -13.21 7.43 6.85
N LYS A 18 -12.40 7.47 7.90
CA LYS A 18 -10.95 7.67 7.78
C LYS A 18 -10.31 6.55 6.95
N GLY A 19 -10.71 5.29 7.18
CA GLY A 19 -10.28 4.15 6.38
C GLY A 19 -10.60 4.30 4.89
N ILE A 20 -11.77 4.83 4.54
CA ILE A 20 -12.15 5.09 3.14
C ILE A 20 -11.24 6.14 2.48
N VAL A 21 -10.90 7.22 3.20
CA VAL A 21 -10.01 8.27 2.68
C VAL A 21 -8.59 7.71 2.48
N LEU A 22 -8.09 6.92 3.42
CA LEU A 22 -6.77 6.30 3.32
C LEU A 22 -6.69 5.26 2.20
N ASP A 23 -7.77 4.52 1.97
CA ASP A 23 -7.92 3.57 0.86
C ASP A 23 -7.83 4.28 -0.51
N GLN A 24 -8.48 5.45 -0.64
CA GLN A 24 -8.35 6.30 -1.85
C GLN A 24 -6.92 6.85 -2.03
N ASN A 25 -6.22 7.10 -0.92
CA ASN A 25 -4.84 7.59 -0.93
C ASN A 25 -3.79 6.48 -1.09
N HIS A 26 -4.21 5.23 -1.36
CA HIS A 26 -3.32 4.07 -1.51
C HIS A 26 -2.49 3.76 -0.25
N GLN A 27 -2.90 4.26 0.92
CA GLN A 27 -2.28 3.96 2.21
C GLN A 27 -2.94 2.72 2.82
N TYR A 28 -2.76 1.58 2.16
CA TYR A 28 -3.56 0.38 2.42
C TYR A 28 -3.36 -0.21 3.82
N GLU A 29 -2.15 -0.17 4.38
CA GLU A 29 -1.90 -0.68 5.74
C GLU A 29 -2.65 0.13 6.80
N GLU A 30 -2.61 1.46 6.68
CA GLU A 30 -3.26 2.38 7.60
C GLU A 30 -4.78 2.35 7.44
N ALA A 31 -5.25 2.20 6.20
CA ALA A 31 -6.65 1.96 5.88
C ALA A 31 -7.16 0.65 6.51
N LEU A 32 -6.39 -0.44 6.40
CA LEU A 32 -6.72 -1.74 7.00
C LEU A 32 -6.84 -1.64 8.52
N MET A 33 -5.91 -0.95 9.18
CA MET A 33 -5.97 -0.69 10.62
C MET A 33 -7.21 0.12 11.01
N CYS A 34 -7.56 1.15 10.24
CA CYS A 34 -8.77 1.95 10.47
C CYS A 34 -10.04 1.12 10.31
N PHE A 35 -10.13 0.26 9.29
CA PHE A 35 -11.26 -0.65 9.12
C PHE A 35 -11.36 -1.65 10.26
N HIS A 36 -10.24 -2.27 10.68
CA HIS A 36 -10.22 -3.23 11.78
C HIS A 36 -10.72 -2.60 13.09
N ASN A 37 -10.14 -1.47 13.48
CA ASN A 37 -10.52 -0.77 14.70
C ASN A 37 -11.97 -0.25 14.64
N GLY A 38 -12.39 0.31 13.50
CA GLY A 38 -13.75 0.80 13.30
C GLY A 38 -14.80 -0.32 13.41
N ILE A 39 -14.54 -1.47 12.77
CA ILE A 39 -15.39 -2.66 12.86
C ILE A 39 -15.47 -3.18 14.30
N GLN A 40 -14.34 -3.27 15.00
CA GLN A 40 -14.31 -3.75 16.39
C GLN A 40 -15.14 -2.85 17.32
N MET A 41 -15.08 -1.52 17.15
CA MET A 41 -15.89 -0.59 17.93
C MET A 41 -17.38 -0.73 17.63
N LEU A 42 -17.76 -0.85 16.35
CA LEU A 42 -19.15 -1.09 15.95
C LEU A 42 -19.69 -2.45 16.41
N LEU A 43 -18.87 -3.50 16.41
CA LEU A 43 -19.21 -4.81 16.97
C LEU A 43 -19.45 -4.74 18.49
N THR A 44 -18.65 -3.96 19.20
CA THR A 44 -18.80 -3.77 20.64
C THR A 44 -20.09 -2.99 20.94
N TYR A 45 -20.37 -1.95 20.17
CA TYR A 45 -21.62 -1.19 20.25
C TYR A 45 -22.86 -2.07 19.98
N THR A 46 -22.83 -2.87 18.91
CA THR A 46 -23.98 -3.73 18.53
C THR A 46 -24.29 -4.85 19.52
N LYS A 47 -23.29 -5.32 20.30
CA LYS A 47 -23.53 -6.25 21.41
C LYS A 47 -24.34 -5.62 22.56
N GLY A 48 -24.21 -4.31 22.76
CA GLY A 48 -24.96 -3.55 23.78
C GLY A 48 -26.33 -3.04 23.32
N LEU A 49 -26.72 -3.26 22.05
CA LEU A 49 -28.00 -2.81 21.51
C LEU A 49 -29.14 -3.79 21.81
N VAL A 50 -30.23 -3.26 22.38
CA VAL A 50 -31.50 -3.96 22.59
C VAL A 50 -32.40 -3.86 21.34
N ASP A 51 -32.24 -2.80 20.55
CA ASP A 51 -33.03 -2.54 19.34
C ASP A 51 -32.58 -3.45 18.18
N SER A 52 -33.46 -4.38 17.81
CA SER A 52 -33.24 -5.36 16.74
C SER A 52 -33.05 -4.73 15.36
N VAL A 53 -33.77 -3.64 15.06
CA VAL A 53 -33.72 -2.99 13.74
C VAL A 53 -32.40 -2.25 13.55
N LYS A 54 -31.99 -1.47 14.56
CA LYS A 54 -30.67 -0.80 14.54
C LYS A 54 -29.55 -1.82 14.51
N LYS A 55 -29.65 -2.89 15.30
CA LYS A 55 -28.65 -3.96 15.32
C LYS A 55 -28.47 -4.59 13.94
N ALA A 56 -29.56 -4.91 13.23
CA ALA A 56 -29.49 -5.43 11.87
C ALA A 56 -28.81 -4.45 10.89
N HIS A 57 -29.12 -3.15 10.99
CA HIS A 57 -28.51 -2.12 10.17
C HIS A 57 -26.97 -2.03 10.34
N TYR A 58 -26.49 -2.00 11.60
CA TYR A 58 -25.05 -1.98 11.85
C TYR A 58 -24.38 -3.30 11.50
N MET A 59 -25.04 -4.45 11.65
CA MET A 59 -24.48 -5.74 11.24
C MET A 59 -24.26 -5.81 9.72
N ASN A 60 -25.24 -5.36 8.91
CA ASN A 60 -25.06 -5.25 7.46
C ASN A 60 -23.92 -4.30 7.08
N THR A 61 -23.79 -3.20 7.84
CA THR A 61 -22.71 -2.23 7.64
C THR A 61 -21.34 -2.83 7.97
N ILE A 62 -21.25 -3.56 9.09
CA ILE A 62 -20.04 -4.27 9.52
C ILE A 62 -19.64 -5.30 8.47
N GLU A 63 -20.58 -6.13 7.98
CA GLU A 63 -20.32 -7.14 6.96
C GLU A 63 -19.75 -6.51 5.68
N LYS A 64 -20.37 -5.43 5.20
CA LYS A 64 -19.88 -4.68 4.02
C LYS A 64 -18.44 -4.21 4.18
N TYR A 65 -18.10 -3.60 5.31
CA TYR A 65 -16.74 -3.09 5.53
C TYR A 65 -15.75 -4.19 5.90
N PHE A 66 -16.21 -5.31 6.47
CA PHE A 66 -15.41 -6.48 6.74
C PHE A 66 -14.95 -7.15 5.45
N THR A 67 -15.86 -7.41 4.51
CA THR A 67 -15.50 -7.94 3.18
C THR A 67 -14.51 -7.01 2.48
N LYS A 68 -14.71 -5.68 2.58
CA LYS A 68 -13.77 -4.70 2.03
C LYS A 68 -12.38 -4.77 2.69
N ALA A 69 -12.32 -4.91 4.01
CA ALA A 69 -11.06 -5.09 4.74
C ALA A 69 -10.34 -6.39 4.34
N GLU A 70 -11.07 -7.48 4.10
CA GLU A 70 -10.49 -8.75 3.63
C GLU A 70 -9.89 -8.62 2.22
N THR A 71 -10.60 -7.94 1.31
CA THR A 71 -10.06 -7.66 -0.04
C THR A 71 -8.81 -6.80 0.03
N LEU A 72 -8.81 -5.79 0.91
CA LEU A 72 -7.69 -4.88 1.11
C LEU A 72 -6.47 -5.61 1.71
N LYS A 73 -6.70 -6.53 2.64
CA LYS A 73 -5.65 -7.37 3.24
C LYS A 73 -4.92 -8.19 2.17
N LYS A 74 -5.67 -8.80 1.24
CA LYS A 74 -5.09 -9.56 0.12
C LYS A 74 -4.24 -8.67 -0.78
N LEU A 75 -4.68 -7.43 -1.04
CA LEU A 75 -3.90 -6.45 -1.81
C LEU A 75 -2.60 -6.07 -1.08
N CYS A 76 -2.65 -5.78 0.23
CA CYS A 76 -1.45 -5.54 1.03
C CYS A 76 -0.47 -6.72 1.00
N GLU A 77 -0.97 -7.95 1.11
CA GLU A 77 -0.12 -9.15 1.04
C GLU A 77 0.51 -9.32 -0.35
N GLN A 78 -0.21 -9.02 -1.43
CA GLN A 78 0.32 -9.03 -2.79
C GLN A 78 1.38 -7.95 -3.01
N GLU A 79 1.14 -6.71 -2.59
CA GLU A 79 2.13 -5.64 -2.69
C GLU A 79 3.37 -5.92 -1.85
N LYS A 80 3.19 -6.44 -0.62
CA LYS A 80 4.32 -6.89 0.20
C LYS A 80 5.09 -8.00 -0.50
N HIS A 81 4.41 -8.98 -1.07
CA HIS A 81 5.06 -10.07 -1.80
C HIS A 81 5.86 -9.53 -3.00
N LEU A 82 5.31 -8.58 -3.75
CA LEU A 82 6.02 -7.89 -4.84
C LEU A 82 7.22 -7.08 -4.34
N GLN A 83 7.08 -6.39 -3.21
CA GLN A 83 8.14 -5.59 -2.58
C GLN A 83 9.23 -6.45 -1.91
N MET A 84 8.89 -7.67 -1.49
CA MET A 84 9.79 -8.63 -0.84
C MET A 84 10.76 -9.29 -1.81
N PHE A 85 10.47 -9.34 -3.11
CA PHE A 85 11.46 -9.78 -4.11
C PHE A 85 12.48 -8.68 -4.39
N HIS A 86 13.38 -8.45 -3.43
CA HIS A 86 14.60 -7.69 -3.66
C HIS A 86 15.73 -8.67 -4.00
N GLU A 87 16.22 -8.63 -5.24
CA GLU A 87 17.44 -9.33 -5.60
C GLU A 87 18.65 -8.45 -5.30
N GLN A 88 19.56 -8.95 -4.46
CA GLN A 88 20.85 -8.30 -4.21
C GLN A 88 21.92 -8.86 -5.16
N ILE A 89 22.48 -8.00 -6.01
CA ILE A 89 23.59 -8.35 -6.89
C ILE A 89 24.89 -7.82 -6.28
N CYS A 90 25.80 -8.73 -5.91
CA CYS A 90 27.12 -8.37 -5.39
C CYS A 90 28.14 -8.33 -6.54
N ILE A 91 28.53 -7.12 -6.96
CA ILE A 91 29.54 -6.89 -8.00
C ILE A 91 30.93 -7.04 -7.37
N GLN A 92 31.63 -8.13 -7.69
CA GLN A 92 32.98 -8.39 -7.18
C GLN A 92 34.00 -7.43 -7.79
N GLU A 93 35.12 -7.23 -7.08
CA GLU A 93 36.23 -6.41 -7.57
C GLU A 93 36.75 -6.94 -8.92
N ASN A 94 37.01 -6.04 -9.86
CA ASN A 94 37.44 -6.36 -11.24
C ASN A 94 36.48 -7.26 -12.04
N SER A 95 35.25 -7.47 -11.57
CA SER A 95 34.26 -8.26 -12.32
C SER A 95 33.78 -7.53 -13.57
N THR A 96 33.67 -8.27 -14.67
CA THR A 96 33.19 -7.76 -15.96
C THR A 96 31.75 -8.18 -16.22
N LYS A 97 31.12 -7.66 -17.29
CA LYS A 97 29.72 -7.93 -17.71
C LYS A 97 28.61 -7.31 -16.85
N ASN A 98 28.94 -6.50 -15.85
CA ASN A 98 27.98 -5.74 -15.02
C ASN A 98 27.57 -4.39 -15.66
N SER A 99 27.27 -4.41 -16.96
CA SER A 99 26.79 -3.20 -17.64
C SER A 99 25.37 -2.84 -17.17
N TYR A 100 25.01 -1.55 -17.21
CA TYR A 100 23.64 -1.11 -16.90
C TYR A 100 22.59 -1.86 -17.72
N LYS A 101 22.86 -2.14 -19.00
CA LYS A 101 21.97 -2.93 -19.85
C LYS A 101 21.75 -4.35 -19.31
N THR A 102 22.79 -5.01 -18.80
CA THR A 102 22.70 -6.36 -18.25
C THR A 102 21.96 -6.39 -16.92
N LEU A 103 22.33 -5.47 -16.01
CA LEU A 103 21.79 -5.41 -14.65
C LEU A 103 20.30 -5.08 -14.64
N PHE A 104 19.88 -4.13 -15.46
CA PHE A 104 18.49 -3.64 -15.48
C PHE A 104 17.63 -4.28 -16.58
N ARG A 105 18.17 -5.22 -17.38
CA ARG A 105 17.48 -5.83 -18.53
C ARG A 105 16.09 -6.38 -18.20
N LYS A 106 15.99 -7.06 -17.06
CA LYS A 106 14.75 -7.74 -16.63
C LYS A 106 13.72 -6.79 -16.00
N TYR A 107 14.14 -5.57 -15.66
CA TYR A 107 13.30 -4.57 -14.99
C TYR A 107 12.88 -3.42 -15.92
N LEU A 108 13.59 -3.22 -17.04
CA LEU A 108 13.23 -2.27 -18.09
C LEU A 108 12.39 -3.00 -19.16
N ASN A 109 11.07 -2.97 -19.00
CA ASN A 109 10.10 -3.48 -19.97
C ASN A 109 9.24 -2.33 -20.55
N SER A 110 8.36 -2.64 -21.51
CA SER A 110 7.53 -1.64 -22.21
C SER A 110 6.56 -0.87 -21.30
N ASP A 111 6.35 -1.35 -20.07
CA ASP A 111 5.44 -0.75 -19.10
C ASP A 111 6.11 0.41 -18.32
N VAL A 112 7.45 0.51 -18.37
CA VAL A 112 8.21 1.59 -17.72
C VAL A 112 8.15 2.86 -18.56
N SER A 113 7.35 3.82 -18.13
CA SER A 113 7.19 5.12 -18.80
C SER A 113 8.07 6.24 -18.22
N VAL A 114 8.39 6.16 -16.93
CA VAL A 114 9.17 7.17 -16.20
C VAL A 114 10.20 6.49 -15.31
N VAL A 115 11.43 7.00 -15.32
CA VAL A 115 12.52 6.52 -14.46
C VAL A 115 12.98 7.67 -13.56
N HIS A 116 12.92 7.45 -12.25
CA HIS A 116 13.42 8.39 -11.25
C HIS A 116 14.76 7.92 -10.71
N ILE A 117 15.76 8.80 -10.72
CA ILE A 117 17.12 8.47 -10.33
C ILE A 117 17.57 9.52 -9.31
N LYS A 118 18.02 9.04 -8.15
CA LYS A 118 18.56 9.86 -7.06
C LYS A 118 19.98 9.37 -6.78
N ASP A 119 20.97 10.01 -7.38
CA ASP A 119 22.38 9.66 -7.21
C ASP A 119 23.18 10.91 -6.79
N PRO A 120 23.68 10.98 -5.53
CA PRO A 120 24.46 12.12 -5.02
C PRO A 120 25.79 12.37 -5.75
N TYR A 121 26.26 11.39 -6.53
CA TYR A 121 27.58 11.39 -7.18
C TYR A 121 27.52 11.67 -8.67
N ILE A 122 26.43 12.21 -9.23
CA ILE A 122 26.43 12.74 -10.60
C ILE A 122 26.88 14.20 -10.56
N ARG A 123 28.21 14.45 -10.58
CA ARG A 123 28.79 15.80 -10.45
C ARG A 123 29.79 16.15 -11.55
N VAL A 124 30.52 15.18 -12.06
CA VAL A 124 31.58 15.39 -13.07
C VAL A 124 31.35 14.59 -14.35
N PHE A 125 31.99 14.99 -15.45
CA PHE A 125 31.67 14.51 -16.81
C PHE A 125 31.69 12.98 -16.98
N HIS A 126 32.63 12.26 -16.36
CA HIS A 126 32.67 10.80 -16.43
C HIS A 126 31.53 10.13 -15.64
N GLN A 127 30.98 10.80 -14.62
CA GLN A 127 29.77 10.35 -13.91
C GLN A 127 28.52 10.65 -14.74
N VAL A 128 28.57 11.66 -15.63
CA VAL A 128 27.51 11.99 -16.60
C VAL A 128 27.48 11.00 -17.79
N VAL A 129 28.34 9.97 -17.82
CA VAL A 129 28.15 8.78 -18.68
C VAL A 129 26.82 8.07 -18.37
N PHE A 130 26.16 8.44 -17.27
CA PHE A 130 24.75 8.21 -16.97
C PHE A 130 23.76 8.57 -18.10
N VAL A 131 24.15 9.40 -19.07
CA VAL A 131 23.37 9.65 -20.30
C VAL A 131 23.14 8.35 -21.11
N MET A 132 23.93 7.29 -20.89
CA MET A 132 23.66 5.96 -21.47
C MET A 132 22.36 5.34 -20.95
N PHE A 133 21.89 5.66 -19.75
CA PHE A 133 20.60 5.15 -19.25
C PHE A 133 19.42 5.75 -20.04
N LYS A 134 19.50 7.06 -20.37
CA LYS A 134 18.55 7.71 -21.28
C LYS A 134 18.48 6.99 -22.61
N LYS A 135 19.64 6.66 -23.19
CA LYS A 135 19.73 5.97 -24.49
C LYS A 135 19.21 4.53 -24.44
N ILE A 136 19.42 3.80 -23.34
CA ILE A 136 18.90 2.43 -23.16
C ILE A 136 17.37 2.42 -22.95
N ALA A 137 16.82 3.40 -22.23
CA ALA A 137 15.36 3.51 -22.06
C ALA A 137 14.63 3.93 -23.35
N THR A 138 15.28 4.69 -24.24
CA THR A 138 14.70 5.10 -25.53
C THR A 138 15.07 4.22 -26.72
N SER A 139 16.16 3.45 -26.64
CA SER A 139 16.57 2.51 -27.69
C SER A 139 15.83 1.21 -27.51
N LYS A 140 14.61 1.18 -28.05
CA LYS A 140 14.06 -0.05 -28.60
C LYS A 140 15.01 -0.60 -29.67
#